data_AF-A0A969VX88-F1
#
_entry.id   AF-A0A969VX88-F1
#
_cell.length_a   1.000
_cell.length_b   1.000
_cell.length_c   1.000
_cell.angle_alpha   90.00
_cell.angle_beta   90.00
_cell.angle_gamma   90.00
#
_symmetry.space_group_name_H-M   'P 1'
#
loop_
_entity.id
_entity.type
_entity.pdbx_description
1 polymer ?
#
loop_
_entity_poly.entity_id
_entity_poly.type
_entity_poly.pdbx_seq_one_letter_code
_entity_poly.pdbx_strand_id
1 'polypeptide(L)'
;HNNTLLQQLKSELAAQGYLLSQPRRIDAADLGVPQRRVRCVMVAGRSSESIAQFENAALTPARMTVREAIGHLPALNSGERSETDDLHFARSHQEIVLKRLRCIGKNGGSRSDLPHFLQLACHLGRSTSFSDVYGRMQWDDVAPTLTTGCTDVTKGRYAHPEQDRAITLREAALLQTFPPNYRFSGNASQIARQIGNAVPVVMLEALMPVITNMIHGAD
;
A
#
# COMPACT_ATOMS: atom_id res chain seq x y z
N HIS A 1 1.91 20.47 -16.70
CA HIS A 1 2.24 20.85 -15.30
C HIS A 1 3.35 19.97 -14.69
N ASN A 2 3.32 18.63 -14.81
CA ASN A 2 4.40 17.77 -14.24
C ASN A 2 5.78 17.89 -14.92
N ASN A 3 5.86 18.32 -16.17
CA ASN A 3 7.13 18.38 -16.90
C ASN A 3 8.07 19.50 -16.38
N THR A 4 7.50 20.59 -15.86
CA THR A 4 8.26 21.76 -15.41
C THR A 4 9.06 21.49 -14.14
N LEU A 5 8.48 20.77 -13.17
CA LEU A 5 9.16 20.41 -11.91
C LEU A 5 10.33 19.47 -12.17
N LEU A 6 10.14 18.46 -13.02
CA LEU A 6 11.19 17.49 -13.34
C LEU A 6 12.35 18.15 -14.09
N GLN A 7 12.04 19.05 -15.03
CA GLN A 7 13.05 19.83 -15.74
C GLN A 7 13.81 20.78 -14.80
N GLN A 8 13.13 21.39 -13.83
CA GLN A 8 13.77 22.20 -12.80
C GLN A 8 14.71 21.35 -11.95
N LEU A 9 14.25 20.21 -11.43
CA LEU A 9 15.07 19.27 -10.65
C LEU A 9 16.31 18.83 -11.45
N LYS A 10 16.14 18.48 -12.73
CA LYS A 10 17.25 18.09 -13.61
C LYS A 10 18.25 19.22 -13.79
N SER A 11 17.78 20.45 -14.01
CA SER A 11 18.64 21.64 -14.17
C SER A 11 19.42 21.96 -12.90
N GLU A 12 18.76 21.91 -11.74
CA GLU A 12 19.38 22.16 -10.44
C GLU A 12 20.45 21.10 -10.10
N LEU A 13 20.16 19.81 -10.34
CA LEU A 13 21.12 18.73 -10.16
C LEU A 13 22.31 18.85 -11.13
N ALA A 14 22.04 19.17 -12.40
CA ALA A 14 23.08 19.36 -13.41
C ALA A 14 24.02 20.52 -13.06
N ALA A 15 23.49 21.62 -12.53
CA ALA A 15 24.29 22.75 -12.04
C ALA A 15 25.24 22.37 -10.89
N GLN A 16 24.93 21.31 -10.15
CA GLN A 16 25.78 20.74 -9.08
C GLN A 16 26.70 19.60 -9.57
N GLY A 17 26.68 19.30 -10.88
CA GLY A 17 27.46 18.24 -11.50
C GLY A 17 26.89 16.83 -11.31
N TYR A 18 25.58 16.71 -11.06
CA TYR A 18 24.88 15.42 -11.02
C TYR A 18 24.14 15.17 -12.33
N LEU A 19 24.17 13.91 -12.76
CA LEU A 19 23.34 13.35 -13.81
C LEU A 19 22.14 12.67 -13.14
N LEU A 20 20.94 12.92 -13.67
CA LEU A 20 19.69 12.33 -13.19
C LEU A 20 19.26 11.23 -14.16
N SER A 21 18.94 10.04 -13.64
CA SER A 21 18.44 8.92 -14.43
C SER A 21 17.09 9.21 -15.07
N GLN A 22 16.69 8.39 -16.04
CA GLN A 22 15.30 8.35 -16.50
C GLN A 22 14.36 7.87 -15.37
N PRO A 23 13.10 8.34 -15.35
CA PRO A 23 12.08 7.85 -14.44
C PRO A 23 11.78 6.36 -14.66
N ARG A 24 11.98 5.53 -13.62
CA ARG A 24 11.53 4.13 -13.62
C ARG A 24 10.21 4.02 -12.87
N ARG A 25 9.16 3.54 -13.55
CA ARG A 25 7.85 3.25 -12.94
C ARG A 25 7.85 1.79 -12.47
N ILE A 26 7.79 1.60 -11.16
CA ILE A 26 7.93 0.28 -10.51
C ILE A 26 6.69 0.03 -9.66
N ASP A 27 6.01 -1.10 -9.86
CA ASP A 27 5.00 -1.57 -8.91
C ASP A 27 5.66 -2.44 -7.85
N ALA A 28 5.50 -2.05 -6.58
CA ALA A 28 6.00 -2.84 -5.45
C ALA A 28 5.43 -4.28 -5.45
N ALA A 29 4.23 -4.47 -6.00
CA ALA A 29 3.59 -5.77 -6.12
C ALA A 29 4.39 -6.77 -6.97
N ASP A 30 5.26 -6.30 -7.87
CA ASP A 30 6.11 -7.14 -8.71
C ASP A 30 7.43 -7.50 -8.02
N LEU A 31 7.66 -6.95 -6.81
CA LEU A 31 8.86 -7.14 -6.00
C LEU A 31 8.54 -7.85 -4.68
N GLY A 32 7.44 -8.60 -4.60
CA GLY A 32 7.08 -9.38 -3.40
C GLY A 32 6.36 -8.60 -2.30
N VAL A 33 5.97 -7.35 -2.56
CA VAL A 33 5.11 -6.60 -1.63
C VAL A 33 3.65 -7.02 -1.87
N PRO A 34 2.87 -7.42 -0.84
CA PRO A 34 1.49 -7.88 -0.98
C PRO A 34 0.48 -6.74 -1.21
N GLN A 35 0.83 -5.75 -2.02
CA GLN A 35 0.08 -4.52 -2.22
C GLN A 35 0.45 -3.87 -3.56
N ARG A 36 -0.57 -3.46 -4.33
CA ARG A 36 -0.41 -2.59 -5.50
C ARG A 36 0.10 -1.22 -5.05
N ARG A 37 1.32 -0.85 -5.43
CA ARG A 37 1.91 0.44 -5.05
C ARG A 37 2.95 0.83 -6.07
N VAL A 38 2.48 1.54 -7.09
CA VAL A 38 3.34 2.10 -8.13
C VAL A 38 4.11 3.31 -7.59
N ARG A 39 5.42 3.32 -7.82
CA ARG A 39 6.32 4.42 -7.51
C ARG A 39 7.13 4.80 -8.74
N CYS A 40 7.41 6.09 -8.85
CA CYS A 40 8.40 6.61 -9.77
C CYS A 40 9.73 6.68 -8.99
N VAL A 41 10.75 5.96 -9.46
CA VAL A 41 12.08 5.92 -8.84
C VAL A 41 13.08 6.52 -9.82
N MET A 42 13.91 7.41 -9.31
CA MET A 42 14.99 8.09 -10.03
C MET A 42 16.19 8.18 -9.11
N VAL A 43 17.38 8.12 -9.68
CA VAL A 43 18.64 8.29 -8.95
C VAL A 43 19.46 9.39 -9.61
N ALA A 44 20.23 10.10 -8.79
CA ALA A 44 21.17 11.11 -9.26
C ALA A 44 22.59 10.72 -8.82
N GLY A 45 23.54 10.78 -9.75
CA GLY A 45 24.93 10.37 -9.55
C GLY A 45 25.87 11.24 -10.39
N ARG A 46 27.17 11.24 -10.07
CA ARG A 46 28.17 12.06 -10.79
C ARG A 46 28.78 11.36 -12.00
N SER A 47 28.61 10.04 -12.11
CA SER A 47 29.11 9.22 -13.22
C SER A 47 27.97 8.79 -14.13
N SER A 48 28.17 8.90 -15.44
CA SER A 48 27.24 8.37 -16.45
C SER A 48 27.14 6.84 -16.39
N GLU A 49 28.23 6.17 -16.00
CA GLU A 49 28.26 4.71 -15.84
C GLU A 49 27.35 4.27 -14.69
N SER A 50 27.45 4.89 -13.52
CA SER A 50 26.57 4.63 -12.37
C SER A 50 25.09 4.81 -12.73
N ILE A 51 24.76 5.87 -13.49
CA ILE A 51 23.39 6.09 -13.96
C ILE A 51 22.94 4.98 -14.92
N ALA A 52 23.79 4.61 -15.89
CA ALA A 52 23.49 3.53 -16.82
C ALA A 52 23.31 2.17 -16.12
N GLN A 53 24.09 1.88 -15.07
CA GLN A 53 23.92 0.67 -14.26
C GLN A 53 22.54 0.64 -13.60
N PHE A 54 22.10 1.74 -13.00
CA PHE A 54 20.74 1.81 -12.42
C PHE A 54 19.65 1.68 -13.49
N GLU A 55 19.80 2.33 -14.64
CA GLU A 55 18.78 2.29 -15.71
C GLU A 55 18.64 0.90 -16.33
N ASN A 56 19.75 0.18 -16.50
CA ASN A 56 19.79 -1.14 -17.12
C ASN A 56 19.57 -2.30 -16.14
N ALA A 57 19.58 -2.03 -14.82
CA ALA A 57 19.43 -3.08 -13.82
C ALA A 57 18.05 -3.75 -13.87
N ALA A 58 18.08 -5.06 -14.10
CA ALA A 58 16.92 -5.92 -13.92
C ALA A 58 16.60 -6.07 -12.42
N LEU A 59 15.32 -6.07 -12.09
CA LEU A 59 14.84 -6.38 -10.75
C LEU A 59 14.31 -7.81 -10.76
N THR A 60 14.57 -8.54 -9.68
CA THR A 60 14.09 -9.91 -9.53
C THR A 60 12.59 -9.89 -9.20
N PRO A 61 11.72 -10.46 -10.06
CA PRO A 61 10.29 -10.48 -9.79
C PRO A 61 9.96 -11.36 -8.59
N ALA A 62 9.02 -10.93 -7.78
CA ALA A 62 8.45 -11.71 -6.68
C ALA A 62 6.97 -11.35 -6.49
N ARG A 63 6.20 -12.27 -5.93
CA ARG A 63 4.79 -12.06 -5.58
C ARG A 63 4.53 -12.54 -4.17
N MET A 64 3.68 -11.80 -3.47
CA MET A 64 3.12 -12.17 -2.18
C MET A 64 1.65 -11.75 -2.17
N THR A 65 0.80 -12.57 -1.58
CA THR A 65 -0.65 -12.37 -1.50
C THR A 65 -1.04 -11.78 -0.15
N VAL A 66 -2.27 -11.25 -0.05
CA VAL A 66 -2.87 -10.85 1.24
C VAL A 66 -2.90 -12.03 2.21
N ARG A 67 -3.20 -13.25 1.73
CA ARG A 67 -3.23 -14.46 2.56
C ARG A 67 -1.89 -14.74 3.22
N GLU A 68 -0.80 -14.69 2.47
CA GLU A 68 0.54 -14.91 3.01
C GLU A 68 0.92 -13.83 4.01
N ALA A 69 0.53 -12.58 3.76
CA ALA A 69 0.90 -11.45 4.59
C ALA A 69 0.16 -11.38 5.94
N ILE A 70 -1.15 -11.66 5.96
CA ILE A 70 -1.99 -11.43 7.15
C ILE A 70 -2.86 -12.62 7.56
N GLY A 71 -2.92 -13.70 6.77
CA GLY A 71 -3.83 -14.83 7.00
C GLY A 71 -3.54 -15.64 8.26
N HIS A 72 -2.38 -15.46 8.87
CA HIS A 72 -1.98 -16.10 10.13
C HIS A 72 -2.40 -15.32 11.39
N LEU A 73 -2.88 -14.08 11.24
CA LEU A 73 -3.27 -13.26 12.38
C LEU A 73 -4.58 -13.75 13.02
N PRO A 74 -4.74 -13.62 14.35
CA PRO A 74 -5.98 -13.96 15.03
C PRO A 74 -7.18 -13.20 14.44
N ALA A 75 -8.35 -13.84 14.44
CA ALA A 75 -9.57 -13.16 14.04
C ALA A 75 -9.98 -12.10 15.07
N LEU A 76 -10.55 -11.00 14.58
CA LEU A 76 -11.13 -9.93 15.39
C LEU A 76 -12.51 -9.55 14.84
N ASN A 77 -13.47 -9.34 15.72
CA ASN A 77 -14.70 -8.64 15.40
C ASN A 77 -14.48 -7.12 15.41
N SER A 78 -15.46 -6.38 14.89
CA SER A 78 -15.46 -4.92 14.96
C SER A 78 -15.38 -4.43 16.41
N GLY A 79 -14.39 -3.59 16.72
CA GLY A 79 -14.15 -3.04 18.05
C GLY A 79 -13.29 -3.93 18.96
N GLU A 80 -12.94 -5.14 18.54
CA GLU A 80 -12.06 -6.02 19.28
C GLU A 80 -10.58 -5.67 19.10
N ARG A 81 -9.77 -6.19 20.02
CA ARG A 81 -8.34 -5.91 20.14
C ARG A 81 -7.61 -7.20 20.48
N SER A 82 -6.42 -7.37 19.93
CA SER A 82 -5.49 -8.39 20.37
C SER A 82 -5.00 -8.12 21.79
N GLU A 83 -4.76 -9.18 22.56
CA GLU A 83 -4.14 -9.11 23.88
C GLU A 83 -2.62 -8.91 23.82
N THR A 84 -1.99 -9.27 22.68
CA THR A 84 -0.52 -9.36 22.55
C THR A 84 0.05 -8.39 21.52
N ASP A 85 -0.79 -7.72 20.73
CA ASP A 85 -0.34 -6.79 19.69
C ASP A 85 -1.16 -5.50 19.68
N ASP A 86 -0.55 -4.43 20.19
CA ASP A 86 -1.14 -3.10 20.32
C ASP A 86 -1.61 -2.48 18.99
N LEU A 87 -1.09 -2.95 17.85
CA LEU A 87 -1.50 -2.48 16.52
C LEU A 87 -2.60 -3.35 15.90
N HIS A 88 -2.86 -4.52 16.46
CA HIS A 88 -3.88 -5.43 15.99
C HIS A 88 -5.19 -5.20 16.75
N PHE A 89 -5.85 -4.08 16.41
CA PHE A 89 -7.19 -3.78 16.88
C PHE A 89 -8.08 -3.31 15.72
N ALA A 90 -9.33 -3.75 15.75
CA ALA A 90 -10.34 -3.36 14.80
C ALA A 90 -11.01 -2.06 15.25
N ARG A 91 -11.27 -1.15 14.31
CA ARG A 91 -12.16 -0.01 14.60
C ARG A 91 -13.55 -0.50 14.98
N SER A 92 -14.21 0.23 15.88
CA SER A 92 -15.64 0.05 16.14
C SER A 92 -16.45 0.68 15.01
N HIS A 93 -17.25 -0.13 14.33
CA HIS A 93 -18.12 0.31 13.24
C HIS A 93 -19.54 0.55 13.77
N GLN A 94 -20.24 1.51 13.17
CA GLN A 94 -21.67 1.69 13.41
C GLN A 94 -22.46 0.49 12.87
N GLU A 95 -23.62 0.19 13.46
CA GLU A 95 -24.45 -0.95 13.04
C GLU A 95 -24.81 -0.91 11.56
N ILE A 96 -25.04 0.27 10.99
CA ILE A 96 -25.30 0.42 9.55
C ILE A 96 -24.12 -0.03 8.68
N VAL A 97 -22.89 0.20 9.14
CA VAL A 97 -21.67 -0.23 8.44
C VAL A 97 -21.49 -1.74 8.58
N LEU A 98 -21.79 -2.32 9.74
CA LEU A 98 -21.78 -3.77 9.93
C LEU A 98 -22.81 -4.46 9.03
N LYS A 99 -24.03 -3.92 8.95
CA LYS A 99 -25.07 -4.41 8.02
C LYS A 99 -24.58 -4.38 6.58
N ARG A 100 -23.91 -3.31 6.15
CA ARG A 100 -23.30 -3.23 4.81
C ARG A 100 -22.25 -4.31 4.61
N LEU A 101 -21.30 -4.45 5.53
CA LEU A 101 -20.21 -5.44 5.40
C LEU A 101 -20.76 -6.87 5.35
N ARG A 102 -21.77 -7.21 6.15
CA ARG A 102 -22.42 -8.52 6.13
C ARG A 102 -23.09 -8.84 4.78
N CYS A 103 -23.57 -7.83 4.06
CA CYS A 103 -24.14 -7.98 2.72
C CYS A 103 -23.09 -8.08 1.60
N ILE A 104 -21.86 -7.62 1.83
CA ILE A 104 -20.79 -7.64 0.84
C ILE A 104 -20.12 -9.01 0.85
N GLY A 105 -20.10 -9.66 -0.32
CA GLY A 105 -19.55 -11.01 -0.48
C GLY A 105 -18.12 -11.10 0.04
N LYS A 106 -17.79 -12.18 0.76
CA LYS A 106 -16.42 -12.41 1.26
C LYS A 106 -15.44 -12.55 0.09
N ASN A 107 -14.15 -12.39 0.38
CA ASN A 107 -13.06 -12.60 -0.55
C ASN A 107 -13.21 -11.82 -1.87
N GLY A 108 -13.23 -10.49 -1.79
CA GLY A 108 -13.27 -9.62 -2.97
C GLY A 108 -14.59 -8.94 -3.29
N GLY A 109 -15.66 -9.20 -2.54
CA GLY A 109 -16.94 -8.52 -2.73
C GLY A 109 -16.82 -7.00 -2.67
N SER A 110 -17.77 -6.34 -3.31
CA SER A 110 -17.78 -4.89 -3.48
C SER A 110 -19.13 -4.33 -3.04
N ARG A 111 -19.20 -3.00 -2.88
CA ARG A 111 -20.45 -2.30 -2.60
C ARG A 111 -21.56 -2.56 -3.64
N SER A 112 -21.22 -3.06 -4.84
CA SER A 112 -22.19 -3.49 -5.85
C SER A 112 -23.15 -4.56 -5.32
N ASP A 113 -22.71 -5.31 -4.31
CA ASP A 113 -23.47 -6.38 -3.68
C ASP A 113 -24.51 -5.84 -2.68
N LEU A 114 -24.47 -4.54 -2.36
CA LEU A 114 -25.37 -3.92 -1.40
C LEU A 114 -26.79 -3.78 -1.95
N PRO A 115 -27.83 -4.19 -1.20
CA PRO A 115 -29.21 -3.92 -1.58
C PRO A 115 -29.47 -2.41 -1.57
N HIS A 116 -30.41 -1.95 -2.41
CA HIS A 116 -30.66 -0.52 -2.66
C HIS A 116 -30.88 0.29 -1.38
N PHE A 117 -31.57 -0.26 -0.37
CA PHE A 117 -31.84 0.42 0.90
C PHE A 117 -30.62 0.59 1.82
N LEU A 118 -29.50 -0.09 1.55
CA LEU A 118 -28.24 0.08 2.27
C LEU A 118 -27.22 0.93 1.51
N GLN A 119 -27.51 1.27 0.25
CA GLN A 119 -26.68 2.18 -0.55
C GLN A 119 -26.81 3.61 -0.03
N LEU A 120 -25.70 4.35 -0.01
CA LEU A 120 -25.73 5.78 0.34
C LEU A 120 -26.47 6.55 -0.75
N ALA A 121 -27.28 7.53 -0.36
CA ALA A 121 -28.04 8.36 -1.30
C ALA A 121 -27.16 9.00 -2.39
N CYS A 122 -25.92 9.40 -2.04
CA CYS A 122 -24.95 9.96 -2.98
C CYS A 122 -24.33 8.95 -3.98
N HIS A 123 -24.64 7.66 -3.84
CA HIS A 123 -24.19 6.59 -4.73
C HIS A 123 -25.32 6.02 -5.61
N LEU A 124 -26.57 6.41 -5.35
CA LEU A 124 -27.72 6.05 -6.18
C LEU A 124 -27.53 6.64 -7.59
N GLY A 125 -27.56 5.78 -8.61
CA GLY A 125 -27.36 6.17 -10.02
C GLY A 125 -25.90 6.45 -10.42
N ARG A 126 -24.91 6.24 -9.54
CA ARG A 126 -23.46 6.41 -9.82
C ARG A 126 -22.68 5.13 -9.51
N SER A 127 -23.05 4.04 -10.17
CA SER A 127 -22.49 2.69 -9.94
C SER A 127 -20.97 2.59 -10.16
N THR A 128 -20.41 3.44 -11.03
CA THR A 128 -18.98 3.42 -11.40
C THR A 128 -18.06 4.29 -10.54
N SER A 129 -18.60 5.24 -9.77
CA SER A 129 -17.78 6.13 -8.93
C SER A 129 -17.62 5.59 -7.51
N PHE A 130 -16.39 5.39 -7.05
CA PHE A 130 -16.05 4.87 -5.71
C PHE A 130 -16.42 3.39 -5.48
N SER A 131 -16.26 2.53 -6.49
CA SER A 131 -16.50 1.07 -6.42
C SER A 131 -15.75 0.35 -5.30
N ASP A 132 -14.61 0.89 -4.88
CA ASP A 132 -13.80 0.29 -3.83
C ASP A 132 -14.29 0.58 -2.42
N VAL A 133 -15.16 1.57 -2.21
CA VAL A 133 -15.68 1.89 -0.87
C VAL A 133 -16.46 0.70 -0.32
N TYR A 134 -16.19 0.34 0.94
CA TYR A 134 -16.63 -0.90 1.62
C TYR A 134 -16.14 -2.21 1.01
N GLY A 135 -15.33 -2.16 -0.05
CA GLY A 135 -14.84 -3.37 -0.72
C GLY A 135 -13.97 -4.23 0.19
N ARG A 136 -14.10 -5.55 0.04
CA ARG A 136 -13.22 -6.52 0.69
C ARG A 136 -11.98 -6.76 -0.14
N MET A 137 -10.85 -6.93 0.54
CA MET A 137 -9.66 -7.49 -0.09
C MET A 137 -9.90 -8.94 -0.52
N GLN A 138 -9.09 -9.43 -1.45
CA GLN A 138 -9.06 -10.82 -1.88
C GLN A 138 -7.85 -11.49 -1.26
N TRP A 139 -8.02 -12.71 -0.76
CA TRP A 139 -6.97 -13.48 -0.11
C TRP A 139 -5.82 -13.80 -1.08
N ASP A 140 -6.15 -14.26 -2.28
CA ASP A 140 -5.20 -14.77 -3.27
C ASP A 140 -4.78 -13.71 -4.30
N ASP A 141 -4.97 -12.43 -3.95
CA ASP A 141 -4.51 -11.26 -4.70
C ASP A 141 -3.68 -10.35 -3.77
N VAL A 142 -3.08 -9.30 -4.33
CA VAL A 142 -2.43 -8.23 -3.58
C VAL A 142 -3.43 -7.20 -3.06
N ALA A 143 -3.13 -6.57 -1.93
CA ALA A 143 -3.94 -5.47 -1.38
C ALA A 143 -4.01 -4.27 -2.35
N PRO A 144 -5.05 -3.42 -2.26
CA PRO A 144 -5.03 -2.12 -2.93
C PRO A 144 -3.96 -1.21 -2.32
N THR A 145 -3.64 -0.10 -2.98
CA THR A 145 -2.73 0.91 -2.41
C THR A 145 -3.25 1.40 -1.06
N LEU A 146 -2.49 1.12 0.01
CA LEU A 146 -2.79 1.56 1.36
C LEU A 146 -2.44 3.04 1.49
N THR A 147 -3.47 3.86 1.71
CA THR A 147 -3.35 5.30 1.96
C THR A 147 -3.39 5.61 3.45
N THR A 148 -3.35 6.90 3.81
CA THR A 148 -3.36 7.37 5.20
C THR A 148 -4.62 7.01 5.99
N GLY A 149 -5.67 6.54 5.31
CA GLY A 149 -6.93 6.07 5.88
C GLY A 149 -7.21 4.59 5.66
N CYS A 150 -6.17 3.77 5.49
CA CYS A 150 -6.27 2.35 5.14
C CYS A 150 -6.95 1.44 6.20
N THR A 151 -7.33 1.96 7.37
CA THR A 151 -8.11 1.24 8.39
C THR A 151 -9.58 1.65 8.42
N ASP A 152 -10.06 2.32 7.36
CA ASP A 152 -11.41 2.85 7.26
C ASP A 152 -12.12 2.35 6.00
N VAL A 153 -13.11 1.46 6.17
CA VAL A 153 -13.87 0.89 5.05
C VAL A 153 -14.58 1.92 4.18
N THR A 154 -14.78 3.16 4.67
CA THR A 154 -15.41 4.23 3.88
C THR A 154 -14.45 4.88 2.86
N LYS A 155 -13.15 4.57 2.95
CA LYS A 155 -12.09 5.24 2.16
C LYS A 155 -11.49 4.38 1.05
N GLY A 156 -11.99 3.16 0.86
CA GLY A 156 -11.52 2.24 -0.17
C GLY A 156 -11.73 0.78 0.20
N ARG A 157 -11.08 -0.10 -0.54
CA ARG A 157 -11.17 -1.57 -0.41
C ARG A 157 -10.32 -2.06 0.76
N TYR A 158 -10.69 -1.62 1.95
CA TYR A 158 -9.93 -1.86 3.17
C TYR A 158 -10.64 -2.82 4.14
N ALA A 159 -11.75 -3.43 3.74
CA ALA A 159 -12.38 -4.46 4.55
C ALA A 159 -11.57 -5.75 4.50
N HIS A 160 -11.47 -6.43 5.65
CA HIS A 160 -10.83 -7.74 5.75
C HIS A 160 -11.49 -8.71 4.75
N PRO A 161 -10.74 -9.61 4.09
CA PRO A 161 -11.30 -10.54 3.11
C PRO A 161 -12.50 -11.34 3.65
N GLU A 162 -12.47 -11.67 4.94
CA GLU A 162 -13.49 -12.51 5.57
C GLU A 162 -14.24 -11.88 6.75
N GLN A 163 -13.61 -10.97 7.50
CA GLN A 163 -14.15 -10.50 8.79
C GLN A 163 -14.93 -9.19 8.59
N ASP A 164 -15.98 -8.95 9.37
CA ASP A 164 -16.86 -7.76 9.20
C ASP A 164 -16.25 -6.50 9.84
N ARG A 165 -15.05 -6.14 9.39
CA ARG A 165 -14.26 -5.00 9.85
C ARG A 165 -13.31 -4.50 8.77
N ALA A 166 -12.82 -3.28 8.93
CA ALA A 166 -11.60 -2.84 8.26
C ALA A 166 -10.38 -3.68 8.67
N ILE A 167 -9.31 -3.63 7.87
CA ILE A 167 -8.00 -4.07 8.31
C ILE A 167 -7.50 -3.22 9.49
N THR A 168 -6.69 -3.83 10.35
CA THR A 168 -6.04 -3.24 11.51
C THR A 168 -4.75 -2.50 11.11
N LEU A 169 -4.16 -1.74 12.04
CA LEU A 169 -2.85 -1.12 11.80
C LEU A 169 -1.75 -2.16 11.62
N ARG A 170 -1.80 -3.28 12.36
CA ARG A 170 -0.88 -4.40 12.19
C ARG A 170 -0.96 -4.96 10.78
N GLU A 171 -2.15 -5.29 10.32
CA GLU A 171 -2.37 -5.83 8.97
C GLU A 171 -1.89 -4.84 7.90
N ALA A 172 -2.19 -3.55 8.05
CA ALA A 172 -1.71 -2.52 7.14
C ALA A 172 -0.17 -2.41 7.13
N ALA A 173 0.49 -2.54 8.29
CA ALA A 173 1.93 -2.50 8.40
C ALA A 173 2.59 -3.72 7.72
N LEU A 174 2.07 -4.93 7.95
CA LEU A 174 2.55 -6.15 7.30
C LEU A 174 2.33 -6.11 5.78
N LEU A 175 1.20 -5.57 5.31
CA LEU A 175 0.95 -5.36 3.88
C LEU A 175 1.89 -4.30 3.24
N GLN A 176 2.39 -3.36 4.05
CA GLN A 176 3.50 -2.46 3.69
C GLN A 176 4.87 -3.07 3.92
N THR A 177 4.95 -4.36 4.28
CA THR A 177 6.17 -5.13 4.55
C THR A 177 7.03 -4.57 5.68
N PHE A 178 6.43 -3.82 6.61
CA PHE A 178 7.13 -3.48 7.85
C PHE A 178 7.44 -4.76 8.64
N PRO A 179 8.61 -4.83 9.31
CA PRO A 179 8.90 -5.91 10.23
C PRO A 179 7.80 -6.07 11.30
N PRO A 180 7.46 -7.30 11.73
CA PRO A 180 6.43 -7.52 12.74
C PRO A 180 6.66 -6.77 14.05
N ASN A 181 7.92 -6.53 14.42
CA ASN A 181 8.31 -5.80 15.62
C ASN A 181 8.57 -4.29 15.40
N TYR A 182 8.25 -3.75 14.22
CA TYR A 182 8.41 -2.32 13.94
C TYR A 182 7.54 -1.47 14.87
N ARG A 183 8.14 -0.46 15.50
CA ARG A 183 7.46 0.43 16.44
C ARG A 183 7.03 1.71 15.74
N PHE A 184 5.74 2.02 15.84
CA PHE A 184 5.18 3.28 15.38
C PHE A 184 4.87 4.19 16.57
N SER A 185 4.87 5.50 16.33
CA SER A 185 4.62 6.50 17.37
C SER A 185 3.37 7.33 17.07
N GLY A 186 2.63 7.70 18.11
CA GLY A 186 1.43 8.54 18.02
C GLY A 186 0.12 7.77 18.05
N ASN A 187 -0.98 8.47 17.78
CA ASN A 187 -2.32 7.87 17.78
C ASN A 187 -2.60 7.06 16.51
N ALA A 188 -3.68 6.27 16.52
CA ALA A 188 -4.05 5.37 15.42
C ALA A 188 -4.07 6.04 14.04
N SER A 189 -4.57 7.27 13.94
CA SER A 189 -4.63 8.02 12.68
C SER A 189 -3.23 8.48 12.23
N GLN A 190 -2.37 8.88 13.17
CA GLN A 190 -0.98 9.23 12.88
C GLN A 190 -0.16 8.01 12.44
N ILE A 191 -0.42 6.84 13.03
CA ILE A 191 0.21 5.58 12.64
C ILE A 191 -0.28 5.15 11.25
N ALA A 192 -1.58 5.18 10.97
CA ALA A 192 -2.11 4.89 9.64
C ALA A 192 -1.51 5.81 8.57
N ARG A 193 -1.25 7.09 8.91
CA ARG A 193 -0.55 8.03 8.02
C ARG A 193 0.92 7.65 7.80
N GLN A 194 1.64 7.22 8.83
CA GLN A 194 3.02 6.72 8.69
C GLN A 194 3.06 5.52 7.74
N ILE A 195 2.21 4.51 7.99
CA ILE A 195 2.10 3.31 7.15
C ILE A 195 1.73 3.68 5.71
N GLY A 196 0.69 4.50 5.53
CA GLY A 196 0.18 4.87 4.21
C GLY A 196 1.15 5.71 3.37
N ASN A 197 2.02 6.49 3.99
CA ASN A 197 3.01 7.32 3.29
C ASN A 197 4.34 6.61 3.02
N ALA A 198 4.65 5.54 3.75
CA ALA A 198 5.92 4.83 3.65
C ALA A 198 6.20 4.25 2.26
N VAL A 199 7.47 4.04 1.94
CA VAL A 199 7.87 3.14 0.86
C VAL A 199 7.94 1.73 1.45
N PRO A 200 7.39 0.69 0.80
CA PRO A 200 7.47 -0.67 1.32
C PRO A 200 8.92 -1.10 1.54
N VAL A 201 9.20 -1.76 2.66
CA VAL A 201 10.56 -2.18 3.01
C VAL A 201 11.12 -3.17 1.99
N VAL A 202 10.34 -4.18 1.60
CA VAL A 202 10.77 -5.19 0.61
C VAL A 202 11.01 -4.58 -0.78
N MET A 203 10.27 -3.53 -1.15
CA MET A 203 10.55 -2.78 -2.38
C MET A 203 11.95 -2.13 -2.32
N LEU A 204 12.32 -1.55 -1.19
CA LEU A 204 13.65 -0.98 -1.01
C LEU A 204 14.72 -2.07 -1.00
N GLU A 205 14.50 -3.18 -0.30
CA GLU A 205 15.42 -4.33 -0.29
C GLU A 205 15.70 -4.86 -1.69
N ALA A 206 14.67 -4.97 -2.55
CA ALA A 206 14.83 -5.37 -3.94
C ALA A 206 15.62 -4.35 -4.79
N LEU A 207 15.57 -3.06 -4.44
CA LEU A 207 16.31 -1.99 -5.11
C LEU A 207 17.74 -1.84 -4.58
N MET A 208 18.03 -2.28 -3.34
CA MET A 208 19.31 -2.07 -2.68
C MET A 208 20.51 -2.58 -3.48
N PRO A 209 20.53 -3.81 -4.03
CA PRO A 209 21.67 -4.29 -4.82
C PRO A 209 22.00 -3.39 -6.01
N VAL A 210 20.96 -2.87 -6.67
CA VAL A 210 21.12 -1.93 -7.81
C VAL A 210 21.76 -0.63 -7.35
N ILE A 211 21.28 -0.07 -6.23
CA ILE A 211 21.79 1.19 -5.67
C ILE A 211 23.22 1.00 -5.16
N THR A 212 23.52 -0.12 -4.51
CA THR A 212 24.85 -0.45 -4.02
C THR A 212 25.86 -0.58 -5.17
N ASN A 213 25.51 -1.31 -6.23
CA ASN A 213 26.37 -1.43 -7.42
C ASN A 213 26.63 -0.07 -8.08
N MET A 214 25.60 0.78 -8.15
CA MET A 214 25.73 2.16 -8.65
C MET A 214 26.75 2.98 -7.85
N ILE A 215 26.82 2.79 -6.52
CA ILE A 215 27.70 3.55 -5.62
C ILE A 215 29.14 3.05 -5.69
N HIS A 216 29.35 1.72 -5.68
CA HIS A 216 30.69 1.14 -5.56
C HIS A 216 31.38 0.90 -6.91
N GLY A 217 30.66 1.00 -8.02
CA GLY A 217 31.16 0.48 -9.31
C GLY A 217 31.04 -1.05 -9.34
N ALA A 218 30.97 -1.62 -10.54
CA ALA A 218 31.04 -3.07 -10.67
C ALA A 218 32.51 -3.49 -10.50
N ASP A 219 32.83 -4.15 -9.39
CA ASP A 219 34.05 -4.97 -9.28
C ASP A 219 33.97 -6.15 -10.27
#